data_AF-A0A817SHA2-F1
#
_entry.id   AF-A0A817SHA2-F1
#
_cell.length_a   1.000
_cell.length_b   1.000
_cell.length_c   1.000
_cell.angle_alpha   90.00
_cell.angle_beta   90.00
_cell.angle_gamma   90.00
#
_symmetry.space_group_name_H-M   'P 1'
#
loop_
_entity.id
_entity.type
_entity.pdbx_description
1 polymer ?
#
loop_
_entity_poly.entity_id
_entity_poly.type
_entity_poly.pdbx_seq_one_letter_code
_entity_poly.pdbx_strand_id
1 'polypeptide(L)' 'MVEVERRDTETLLPIIEEYIVPGTTIHSDEWAAYRSLSNCPEYIHLTVNHSVIFVNPTTKVHTQNIENSWMR' A
#
# COMPACT_ATOMS: atom_id res chain seq x y z
N MET A 1 11.71 1.28 9.66
CA MET A 1 10.41 0.85 10.18
C MET A 1 9.80 2.03 10.92
N VAL A 2 8.49 2.22 10.79
CA VAL A 2 7.75 3.34 11.40
C VAL A 2 6.77 2.76 12.41
N GLU A 3 6.81 3.29 13.63
CA GLU A 3 5.91 2.90 14.71
C GLU A 3 4.57 3.60 14.51
N VAL A 4 3.50 2.82 14.49
CA VAL A 4 2.12 3.30 14.42
C VAL A 4 1.28 2.58 15.47
N GLU A 5 0.44 3.33 16.18
CA GLU A 5 -0.41 2.78 17.24
C GLU A 5 -1.34 1.67 16.72
N ARG A 6 -1.87 1.89 15.51
CA ARG A 6 -2.74 0.96 14.79
C ARG A 6 -2.34 0.90 13.32
N ARG A 7 -2.47 -0.29 12.74
CA ARG A 7 -2.14 -0.53 11.33
C ARG A 7 -3.41 -0.75 10.50
N ASP A 8 -4.34 0.18 10.62
CA ASP A 8 -5.60 0.17 9.88
C ASP A 8 -5.67 1.35 8.91
N THR A 9 -6.72 1.35 8.08
CA THR A 9 -6.95 2.40 7.08
C THR A 9 -7.05 3.77 7.71
N GLU A 10 -7.75 3.90 8.84
CA GLU A 10 -7.98 5.18 9.52
C GLU A 10 -6.66 5.81 10.00
N THR A 11 -5.68 4.99 10.34
CA THR A 11 -4.35 5.47 10.75
C THR A 11 -3.42 5.71 9.56
N LEU A 12 -3.41 4.81 8.57
CA LEU A 12 -2.41 4.86 7.49
C LEU A 12 -2.81 5.78 6.33
N LEU A 13 -4.10 5.94 6.04
CA LEU A 13 -4.55 6.77 4.91
C LEU A 13 -4.17 8.25 5.09
N PRO A 14 -4.38 8.89 6.26
CA PRO A 14 -3.95 10.27 6.45
C PRO A 14 -2.44 10.46 6.32
N ILE A 15 -1.64 9.48 6.79
CA ILE A 15 -0.18 9.50 6.63
C ILE A 15 0.19 9.43 5.14
N ILE A 16 -0.48 8.56 4.38
CA ILE A 16 -0.25 8.47 2.94
C ILE A 16 -0.59 9.82 2.27
N GLU A 17 -1.72 10.43 2.59
CA GLU A 17 -2.15 11.71 2.01
C GLU A 17 -1.25 12.89 2.41
N GLU A 18 -0.67 12.88 3.60
CA GLU A 18 0.25 13.92 4.06
C GLU A 18 1.61 13.86 3.35
N TYR A 19 2.13 12.65 3.11
CA TYR A 19 3.51 12.46 2.65
C TYR A 19 3.64 12.06 1.17
N ILE A 20 2.58 11.57 0.54
CA ILE A 20 2.60 11.12 -0.85
C ILE A 20 1.87 12.13 -1.73
N VAL A 21 2.56 12.60 -2.77
CA VAL A 21 2.02 13.59 -3.69
C VAL A 21 0.89 12.97 -4.54
N PRO A 22 -0.24 13.66 -4.75
CA PRO A 22 -1.27 13.25 -5.69
C PRO A 22 -0.72 12.98 -7.10
N GLY A 23 -1.25 11.97 -7.77
CA GLY A 23 -0.79 11.43 -9.06
C GLY A 23 0.30 10.36 -8.94
N THR A 24 0.82 10.11 -7.73
CA THR A 24 1.83 9.08 -7.51
C THR A 24 1.24 7.67 -7.72
N THR A 25 2.05 6.78 -8.31
CA THR A 25 1.74 5.35 -8.35
C THR A 25 2.22 4.67 -7.07
N ILE A 26 1.29 4.11 -6.32
CA ILE A 26 1.56 3.38 -5.08
C ILE A 26 1.55 1.88 -5.37
N HIS A 27 2.63 1.20 -5.06
CA HIS A 27 2.73 -0.26 -5.10
C HIS A 27 2.61 -0.81 -3.68
N SER A 28 1.60 -1.65 -3.42
CA SER A 28 1.46 -2.33 -2.12
C SER A 28 1.03 -3.79 -2.29
N ASP A 29 1.04 -4.53 -1.19
CA ASP A 29 0.30 -5.78 -1.12
C ASP A 29 -1.21 -5.52 -0.95
N GLU A 30 -2.04 -6.56 -1.04
CA GLU A 30 -3.50 -6.46 -0.83
C GLU A 30 -3.91 -6.44 0.66
N TRP A 31 -3.07 -5.88 1.53
CA TRP A 31 -3.44 -5.78 2.93
C TRP A 31 -4.66 -4.88 3.15
N ALA A 32 -5.49 -5.25 4.14
CA ALA A 32 -6.79 -4.65 4.38
C ALA A 32 -6.74 -3.12 4.54
N ALA A 33 -5.68 -2.60 5.15
CA ALA A 33 -5.49 -1.17 5.41
C ALA A 33 -5.35 -0.34 4.12
N TYR A 34 -4.81 -0.92 3.06
CA TYR A 34 -4.55 -0.23 1.79
C TYR A 34 -5.73 -0.29 0.80
N ARG A 35 -6.80 -1.05 1.11
CA ARG A 35 -7.93 -1.22 0.18
C ARG A 35 -8.63 0.09 -0.18
N SER A 36 -8.59 1.09 0.70
CA SER A 36 -9.14 2.42 0.43
C SER A 36 -8.39 3.17 -0.68
N LEU A 37 -7.09 2.91 -0.87
CA LEU A 37 -6.29 3.58 -1.90
C LEU A 37 -6.81 3.33 -3.31
N SER A 38 -7.39 2.15 -3.55
CA SER A 38 -8.05 1.83 -4.83
C SER A 38 -9.28 2.70 -5.10
N ASN A 39 -9.86 3.32 -4.06
CA ASN A 39 -10.99 4.24 -4.17
C ASN A 39 -10.56 5.71 -4.20
N CYS A 40 -9.28 6.01 -3.95
CA CYS A 40 -8.75 7.37 -3.97
C CYS A 40 -8.44 7.76 -5.42
N PRO A 41 -9.15 8.74 -6.03
CA PRO A 41 -8.92 9.13 -7.42
C PRO A 41 -7.57 9.83 -7.62
N GLU A 42 -6.94 10.28 -6.53
CA GLU A 42 -5.67 10.98 -6.53
C GLU A 42 -4.47 10.04 -6.70
N TYR A 43 -4.62 8.72 -6.52
CA TYR A 43 -3.51 7.78 -6.58
C TYR A 43 -3.74 6.70 -7.64
N ILE A 44 -2.66 6.27 -8.28
CA ILE A 44 -2.67 5.05 -9.09
C ILE A 44 -2.23 3.91 -8.18
N HIS A 45 -3.18 3.07 -7.78
CA HIS A 45 -2.88 1.97 -6.86
C HIS A 45 -2.67 0.66 -7.62
N LEU A 46 -1.46 0.10 -7.54
CA LEU A 46 -1.13 -1.21 -8.10
C LEU A 46 -0.81 -2.18 -6.97
N THR A 47 -1.43 -3.36 -7.01
CA THR A 47 -1.33 -4.34 -5.94
C THR A 47 -0.77 -5.68 -6.40
N VAL A 48 -0.24 -6.42 -5.42
CA VAL A 48 0.08 -7.84 -5.54
C VAL A 48 -0.51 -8.62 -4.36
N ASN A 49 -1.11 -9.78 -4.65
CA ASN A 49 -1.62 -10.67 -3.61
C ASN A 49 -0.61 -11.77 -3.32
N HIS A 50 0.21 -11.59 -2.28
CA HIS A 50 1.25 -12.55 -1.88
C HIS A 50 0.73 -13.93 -1.46
N SER A 51 -0.56 -14.08 -1.15
CA SER A 51 -1.15 -15.40 -0.90
C SER A 51 -1.35 -16.21 -2.19
N VAL A 52 -1.30 -15.56 -3.35
CA VAL A 52 -1.58 -16.17 -4.67
C VAL A 52 -0.33 -16.12 -5.55
N ILE A 53 0.35 -14.97 -5.61
CA ILE A 53 1.48 -14.71 -6.49
C ILE A 53 2.45 -13.69 -5.85
N PHE A 54 3.74 -13.85 -6.13
CA PHE A 54 4.77 -12.93 -5.65
C PHE A 54 5.06 -11.77 -6.62
N VAL A 55 4.71 -11.93 -7.90
CA VAL A 55 4.85 -10.91 -8.94
C VAL A 55 3.55 -10.90 -9.74
N ASN A 56 2.92 -9.74 -9.88
CA ASN A 56 1.73 -9.60 -10.70
C ASN A 56 2.07 -9.87 -12.18
N PRO A 57 1.48 -10.88 -12.85
CA PRO A 57 1.87 -11.24 -14.21
C PRO A 57 1.52 -10.16 -15.24
N THR A 58 0.50 -9.34 -14.97
CA THR A 58 0.00 -8.29 -15.85
C THR A 58 0.75 -6.99 -15.63
N THR A 59 0.80 -6.50 -14.39
CA THR A 59 1.40 -5.19 -14.06
C THR A 59 2.90 -5.27 -13.74
N LYS A 60 3.43 -6.48 -13.53
CA LYS A 60 4.80 -6.75 -13.06
C LYS A 60 5.13 -6.19 -11.67
N VAL A 61 4.14 -5.70 -10.92
CA VAL A 61 4.31 -5.20 -9.56
C VAL A 61 4.71 -6.33 -8.60
N HIS A 62 5.64 -6.01 -7.71
CA HIS A 62 6.06 -6.83 -6.57
C HIS A 62 6.50 -5.90 -5.43
N THR A 63 6.39 -6.34 -4.17
CA THR A 63 6.77 -5.54 -2.98
C THR A 63 7.92 -6.17 -2.18
N GLN A 64 8.59 -7.19 -2.72
CA GLN A 64 9.65 -7.98 -2.08
C GLN A 64 10.82 -7.18 -1.48
N ASN A 65 11.08 -5.95 -1.97
CA ASN A 65 12.20 -5.15 -1.50
C ASN A 65 11.92 -4.47 -0.14
N ILE A 66 10.65 -4.25 0.20
CA ILE A 66 10.23 -3.57 1.42
C ILE A 66 8.95 -4.24 1.94
N GLU A 67 9.09 -4.98 3.04
CA GLU A 67 7.99 -5.67 3.71
C GLU A 67 7.93 -5.28 5.19
N ASN A 68 6.75 -5.40 5.81
CA ASN A 68 6.56 -5.21 7.26
C ASN A 68 7.08 -3.87 7.84
N SER A 69 7.01 -2.78 7.08
CA SER A 69 7.58 -1.49 7.50
C SER A 69 6.78 -0.77 8.60
N TRP A 70 5.50 -1.11 8.77
CA TRP A 70 4.64 -0.60 9.86
C TRP A 70 4.73 -1.53 11.06
N MET A 71 5.42 -1.05 12.10
CA MET A 71 5.51 -1.72 13.38
C MET A 71 4.44 -1.21 14.32
N ARG A 72 4.05 -2.07 15.25
CA ARG A 72 3.16 -1.76 16.36
C ARG A 72 3.98 -1.61 17.64
#